data_AF-A0A937WDC3-F1
#
_entry.id   AF-A0A937WDC3-F1
#
_cell.length_a   1.000
_cell.length_b   1.000
_cell.length_c   1.000
_cell.angle_alpha   90.00
_cell.angle_beta   90.00
_cell.angle_gamma   90.00
#
_symmetry.space_group_name_H-M   'P 1'
#
loop_
_entity.id
_entity.type
_entity.pdbx_description
1 polymer ?
#
loop_
_entity_poly.entity_id
_entity_poly.type
_entity_poly.pdbx_seq_one_letter_code
_entity_poly.pdbx_strand_id
1 'polypeptide(L)'
;MDEKTAIAYLTDPGDRKTSEISKAIDVLYQKHQSYKAISQQVGVSPKFLRTRHNIFRLPQGIQWQIDQEHIGITQAYQISRLKKEDDQWLLAFTIVKEKLSIQECEDVVNIVLTQNRSLREALSTSAGCRFDKIQPLLLPIGFDIWFAINRAAWNQKEDWADLCYRLIRQGLNVNIREVVSQLRTLATDLEKAESMGDSAKKETDSSNYQNEGAVQVQEGPNEQSED
;
A
#
# COMPACT_ATOMS: atom_id res chain seq x y z
N MET A 1 14.88 18.93 -2.47
CA MET A 1 15.31 19.39 -1.13
C MET A 1 16.75 18.97 -1.00
N ASP A 2 17.65 19.90 -0.75
CA ASP A 2 19.06 19.61 -0.51
C ASP A 2 19.30 19.17 0.95
N GLU A 3 20.49 18.64 1.21
CA GLU A 3 20.89 18.12 2.52
C GLU A 3 20.87 19.17 3.62
N LYS A 4 21.28 20.42 3.33
CA LYS A 4 21.31 21.47 4.36
C LYS A 4 19.89 21.82 4.80
N THR A 5 18.96 21.92 3.86
CA THR A 5 17.53 22.08 4.18
C THR A 5 16.98 20.85 4.91
N ALA A 6 17.35 19.63 4.52
CA ALA A 6 16.89 18.42 5.18
C ALA A 6 17.36 18.32 6.64
N ILE A 7 18.62 18.69 6.93
CA ILE A 7 19.14 18.80 8.29
C ILE A 7 18.34 19.82 9.09
N ALA A 8 18.14 21.02 8.54
CA ALA A 8 17.38 22.08 9.20
C ALA A 8 15.97 21.63 9.58
N TYR A 9 15.29 20.89 8.69
CA TYR A 9 13.94 20.35 8.93
C TYR A 9 13.89 19.33 10.07
N LEU A 10 15.01 18.69 10.44
CA LEU A 10 15.08 17.72 11.53
C LEU A 10 15.60 18.32 12.84
N THR A 11 16.44 19.36 12.77
CA THR A 11 16.98 20.03 13.96
C THR A 11 16.04 21.11 14.50
N ASP A 12 15.26 21.75 13.63
CA ASP A 12 14.27 22.76 14.00
C ASP A 12 12.97 22.52 13.19
N PRO A 13 12.12 21.58 13.65
CA PRO A 13 10.98 21.12 12.87
C PRO A 13 9.83 22.13 12.77
N GLY A 14 9.74 23.13 13.66
CA GLY A 14 8.65 24.13 13.65
C GLY A 14 7.24 23.54 13.40
N ASP A 15 6.46 24.20 12.55
CA ASP A 15 5.12 23.76 12.11
C ASP A 15 5.16 22.90 10.83
N ARG A 16 6.26 22.18 10.57
CA ARG A 16 6.40 21.38 9.34
C ARG A 16 5.46 20.20 9.34
N LYS A 17 4.93 19.87 8.16
CA LYS A 17 4.07 18.70 7.97
C LYS A 17 4.86 17.42 8.16
N THR A 18 4.16 16.34 8.52
CA THR A 18 4.80 15.03 8.69
C THR A 18 5.45 14.55 7.40
N SER A 19 4.82 14.75 6.23
CA SER A 19 5.41 14.40 4.94
C SER A 19 6.71 15.17 4.66
N GLU A 20 6.82 16.42 5.10
CA GLU A 20 8.02 17.25 4.93
C GLU A 20 9.20 16.76 5.78
N ILE A 21 8.94 16.47 7.05
CA ILE A 21 9.92 15.86 7.95
C ILE A 21 10.39 14.52 7.38
N SER A 22 9.44 13.71 6.90
CA SER A 22 9.76 12.37 6.42
C SER A 22 10.50 12.39 5.08
N LYS A 23 10.22 13.38 4.22
CA LYS A 23 11.01 13.67 3.00
C LYS A 23 12.43 14.12 3.32
N ALA A 24 12.62 14.93 4.36
CA ALA A 24 13.96 15.31 4.81
C ALA A 24 14.79 14.07 5.23
N ILE A 25 14.15 13.11 5.90
CA ILE A 25 14.81 11.86 6.28
C ILE A 25 15.18 11.03 5.05
N ASP A 26 14.30 10.92 4.04
CA ASP A 26 14.61 10.20 2.80
C ASP A 26 15.83 10.81 2.07
N VAL A 27 15.90 12.14 1.95
CA VAL A 27 17.06 12.84 1.38
C VAL A 27 18.36 12.48 2.11
N LEU A 28 18.34 12.52 3.45
CA LEU A 28 19.52 12.16 4.25
C LEU A 28 19.85 10.66 4.16
N TYR A 29 18.83 9.80 4.07
CA TYR A 29 19.02 8.36 3.96
C TYR A 29 19.60 7.96 2.61
N GLN A 30 19.21 8.60 1.52
CA GLN A 30 19.82 8.37 0.20
C GLN A 30 21.32 8.68 0.20
N LYS A 31 21.75 9.70 0.96
CA LYS A 31 23.16 10.09 1.06
C LYS A 31 23.97 9.20 2.01
N HIS A 32 23.45 8.94 3.20
CA HIS A 32 24.21 8.29 4.28
C HIS A 32 23.97 6.79 4.39
N GLN A 33 22.84 6.30 3.85
CA GLN A 33 22.37 4.90 3.91
C GLN A 33 22.33 4.29 5.33
N SER A 34 22.36 5.14 6.37
CA SER A 34 22.48 4.72 7.77
C SER A 34 21.73 5.67 8.69
N TYR A 35 20.68 5.18 9.35
CA TYR A 35 19.96 5.95 10.36
C TYR A 35 20.84 6.32 11.56
N LYS A 36 21.87 5.51 11.86
CA LYS A 36 22.83 5.81 12.94
C LYS A 36 23.69 7.03 12.58
N ALA A 37 24.17 7.11 11.34
CA ALA A 37 24.95 8.24 10.86
C ALA A 37 24.13 9.53 10.86
N ILE A 38 22.89 9.48 10.32
CA ILE A 38 21.96 10.62 10.33
C ILE A 38 21.67 11.05 11.77
N SER A 39 21.38 10.10 12.66
CA SER A 39 21.10 10.35 14.07
C SER A 39 22.23 11.10 14.77
N GLN A 40 23.49 10.73 14.52
CA GLN A 40 24.65 11.43 15.06
C GLN A 40 24.78 12.86 14.53
N GLN A 41 24.32 13.11 13.29
CA GLN A 41 24.39 14.43 12.66
C GLN A 41 23.30 15.39 13.15
N VAL A 42 22.05 14.91 13.31
CA VAL A 42 20.89 15.78 13.60
C VAL A 42 20.37 15.67 15.03
N GLY A 43 20.94 14.79 15.87
CA GLY A 43 20.56 14.64 17.29
C GLY A 43 19.22 13.93 17.53
N VAL A 44 18.66 13.27 16.51
CA VAL A 44 17.37 12.56 16.59
C VAL A 44 17.59 11.05 16.66
N SER A 45 16.76 10.31 17.41
CA SER A 45 16.95 8.86 17.57
C SER A 45 16.83 8.08 16.24
N PRO A 46 17.62 7.00 16.03
CA PRO A 46 17.49 6.18 14.82
C PRO A 46 16.11 5.53 14.68
N LYS A 47 15.45 5.22 15.80
CA LYS A 47 14.08 4.67 15.83
C LYS A 47 13.09 5.67 15.23
N PHE A 48 13.15 6.93 15.66
CA PHE A 48 12.32 7.99 15.10
C PHE A 48 12.53 8.14 13.59
N LEU A 49 13.80 8.18 13.15
CA LEU A 49 14.14 8.31 11.74
C LEU A 49 13.56 7.17 10.90
N ARG A 50 13.75 5.93 11.37
CA ARG A 50 13.22 4.73 10.70
C ARG A 50 11.69 4.74 10.62
N THR A 51 11.00 5.05 11.73
CA THR A 51 9.53 5.11 11.75
C THR A 51 9.02 6.13 10.73
N ARG A 52 9.57 7.35 10.75
CA ARG A 52 9.14 8.42 9.84
C ARG A 52 9.46 8.10 8.39
N HIS A 53 10.63 7.54 8.10
CA HIS A 53 10.98 7.12 6.74
C HIS A 53 10.06 6.01 6.21
N ASN A 54 9.66 5.05 7.05
CA ASN A 54 8.67 4.05 6.64
C ASN A 54 7.30 4.67 6.34
N ILE A 55 6.87 5.68 7.11
CA ILE A 55 5.63 6.42 6.85
C ILE A 55 5.72 7.20 5.53
N PHE A 56 6.86 7.80 5.21
CA PHE A 56 7.08 8.48 3.91
C PHE A 56 6.90 7.57 2.70
N ARG A 57 7.17 6.28 2.86
CA ARG A 57 7.07 5.30 1.78
C ARG A 57 5.64 4.83 1.54
N LEU A 58 4.68 5.26 2.36
CA LEU A 58 3.27 5.00 2.11
C LEU A 58 2.80 5.71 0.83
N PRO A 59 1.77 5.18 0.15
CA PRO A 59 1.14 5.85 -0.98
C PRO A 59 0.80 7.32 -0.70
N GLN A 60 0.96 8.17 -1.72
CA GLN A 60 0.85 9.61 -1.57
C GLN A 60 -0.51 10.07 -1.01
N GLY A 61 -1.61 9.43 -1.41
CA GLY A 61 -2.92 9.76 -0.84
C GLY A 61 -3.07 9.41 0.64
N ILE A 62 -2.40 8.37 1.13
CA ILE A 62 -2.34 8.06 2.57
C ILE A 62 -1.50 9.12 3.30
N GLN A 63 -0.35 9.51 2.73
CA GLN A 63 0.46 10.62 3.28
C GLN A 63 -0.34 11.92 3.39
N TRP A 64 -1.18 12.22 2.40
CA TRP A 64 -2.06 13.38 2.44
C TRP A 64 -3.02 13.31 3.64
N GLN A 65 -3.65 12.16 3.92
CA GLN A 65 -4.53 12.01 5.09
C GLN A 65 -3.78 12.15 6.43
N ILE A 66 -2.51 11.75 6.49
CA ILE A 66 -1.66 11.98 7.66
C ILE A 66 -1.37 13.47 7.84
N ASP A 67 -1.05 14.18 6.76
CA ASP A 67 -0.84 15.62 6.77
C ASP A 67 -2.11 16.44 7.07
N GLN A 68 -3.30 15.85 6.89
CA GLN A 68 -4.59 16.41 7.31
C GLN A 68 -5.01 15.96 8.72
N GLU A 69 -4.12 15.26 9.44
CA GLU A 69 -4.36 14.76 10.81
C GLU A 69 -5.54 13.79 10.95
N HIS A 70 -6.07 13.28 9.83
CA HIS A 70 -7.10 12.24 9.84
C HIS A 70 -6.53 10.87 10.23
N ILE A 71 -5.22 10.69 10.06
CA ILE A 71 -4.47 9.50 10.48
C ILE A 71 -3.30 9.97 11.34
N GLY A 72 -3.27 9.54 12.60
CA GLY A 72 -2.19 9.83 13.52
C GLY A 72 -0.90 9.07 13.19
N ILE A 73 0.23 9.55 13.69
CA ILE A 73 1.57 8.98 13.37
C ILE A 73 1.71 7.52 13.81
N THR A 74 1.16 7.16 14.96
CA THR A 74 1.22 5.78 15.45
C THR A 74 0.37 4.86 14.56
N GLN A 75 -0.80 5.31 14.12
CA GLN A 75 -1.63 4.56 13.16
C GLN A 75 -0.92 4.44 11.81
N ALA A 76 -0.35 5.53 11.30
CA ALA A 76 0.44 5.54 10.06
C ALA A 76 1.62 4.57 10.11
N TYR A 77 2.29 4.47 11.27
CA TYR A 77 3.32 3.48 11.47
C TYR A 77 2.77 2.06 11.35
N GLN A 78 1.61 1.76 11.95
CA GLN A 78 0.97 0.44 11.78
C GLN A 78 0.66 0.14 10.31
N ILE A 79 0.12 1.10 9.56
CA ILE A 79 -0.11 0.96 8.11
C ILE A 79 1.21 0.61 7.40
N SER A 80 2.30 1.33 7.69
CA SER A 80 3.61 1.11 7.05
C SER A 80 4.25 -0.26 7.32
N ARG A 81 3.74 -1.02 8.30
CA ARG A 81 4.22 -2.39 8.58
C ARG A 81 3.61 -3.41 7.62
N LEU A 82 2.49 -3.10 6.96
CA LEU A 82 1.86 -3.98 5.99
C LEU A 82 2.68 -4.00 4.69
N LYS A 83 2.90 -5.20 4.14
CA LYS A 83 3.74 -5.37 2.94
C LYS A 83 3.00 -5.08 1.64
N LYS A 84 1.69 -5.33 1.59
CA LYS A 84 0.85 -5.16 0.40
C LYS A 84 0.26 -3.75 0.40
N GLU A 85 0.38 -3.04 -0.71
CA GLU A 85 -0.15 -1.68 -0.84
C GLU A 85 -1.68 -1.64 -0.66
N ASP A 86 -2.42 -2.61 -1.20
CA ASP A 86 -3.87 -2.63 -1.06
C ASP A 86 -4.30 -2.84 0.40
N ASP A 87 -3.55 -3.61 1.19
CA ASP A 87 -3.78 -3.72 2.63
C ASP A 87 -3.50 -2.38 3.34
N GLN A 88 -2.45 -1.67 2.92
CA GLN A 88 -2.17 -0.33 3.47
C GLN A 88 -3.33 0.63 3.22
N TRP A 89 -3.84 0.65 1.99
CA TRP A 89 -5.00 1.47 1.61
C TRP A 89 -6.25 1.07 2.37
N LEU A 90 -6.53 -0.24 2.47
CA LEU A 90 -7.69 -0.75 3.19
C LEU A 90 -7.67 -0.30 4.65
N LEU A 91 -6.56 -0.50 5.35
CA LEU A 91 -6.44 -0.07 6.75
C LEU A 91 -6.57 1.46 6.87
N ALA A 92 -5.96 2.23 5.97
CA ALA A 92 -6.05 3.69 5.98
C ALA A 92 -7.50 4.18 5.82
N PHE A 93 -8.25 3.61 4.87
CA PHE A 93 -9.66 3.96 4.70
C PHE A 93 -10.48 3.58 5.94
N THR A 94 -10.25 2.39 6.51
CA THR A 94 -10.98 1.95 7.69
C THR A 94 -10.68 2.83 8.91
N ILE A 95 -9.44 3.26 9.11
CA ILE A 95 -9.09 4.23 10.17
C ILE A 95 -9.91 5.51 10.04
N VAL A 96 -9.98 6.09 8.83
CA VAL A 96 -10.66 7.36 8.62
C VAL A 96 -12.18 7.23 8.74
N LYS A 97 -12.76 6.11 8.25
CA LYS A 97 -14.21 5.88 8.23
C LYS A 97 -14.76 5.38 9.56
N GLU A 98 -14.13 4.37 10.16
CA GLU A 98 -14.57 3.72 11.40
C GLU A 98 -13.92 4.31 12.65
N LYS A 99 -13.00 5.27 12.50
CA LYS A 99 -12.29 5.93 13.61
C LYS A 99 -11.55 4.94 14.51
N LEU A 100 -10.91 3.94 13.90
CA LEU A 100 -10.14 2.92 14.64
C LEU A 100 -9.11 3.56 15.56
N SER A 101 -9.05 3.10 16.80
CA SER A 101 -8.03 3.47 17.78
C SER A 101 -6.65 2.93 17.39
N ILE A 102 -5.61 3.46 18.05
CA ILE A 102 -4.23 2.98 17.87
C ILE A 102 -4.13 1.49 18.22
N GLN A 103 -4.77 1.06 19.29
CA GLN A 103 -4.73 -0.33 19.76
C GLN A 103 -5.39 -1.27 18.75
N GLU A 104 -6.57 -0.91 18.23
CA GLU A 104 -7.25 -1.73 17.20
C GLU A 104 -6.40 -1.86 15.94
N CYS A 105 -5.73 -0.79 15.51
CA CYS A 105 -4.81 -0.84 14.38
C CYS A 105 -3.63 -1.80 14.64
N GLU A 106 -3.07 -1.77 15.84
CA GLU A 106 -1.98 -2.65 16.23
C GLU A 106 -2.41 -4.12 16.28
N ASP A 107 -3.55 -4.42 16.87
CA ASP A 107 -4.09 -5.78 16.98
C ASP A 107 -4.35 -6.37 15.59
N VAL A 108 -5.00 -5.60 14.71
CA VAL A 108 -5.28 -5.99 13.33
C VAL A 108 -3.99 -6.28 12.56
N VAL A 109 -3.01 -5.37 12.61
CA VAL A 109 -1.73 -5.54 11.91
C VAL A 109 -0.95 -6.72 12.48
N ASN A 110 -0.97 -6.94 13.79
CA ASN A 110 -0.31 -8.07 14.41
C ASN A 110 -0.97 -9.40 13.99
N ILE A 111 -2.30 -9.47 13.88
CA ILE A 111 -3.00 -10.65 13.35
C ILE A 111 -2.55 -10.94 11.91
N VAL A 112 -2.51 -9.93 11.04
CA VAL A 112 -2.08 -10.10 9.64
C VAL A 112 -0.63 -10.60 9.57
N LEU A 113 0.28 -10.01 10.35
CA LEU A 113 1.71 -10.33 10.29
C LEU A 113 2.08 -11.66 10.96
N THR A 114 1.38 -12.05 12.03
CA THR A 114 1.73 -13.25 12.82
C THR A 114 0.91 -14.48 12.43
N GLN A 115 -0.34 -14.29 12.02
CA GLN A 115 -1.26 -15.38 11.71
C GLN A 115 -1.48 -15.56 10.20
N ASN A 116 -0.83 -14.73 9.37
CA ASN A 116 -0.93 -14.76 7.91
C ASN A 116 -2.38 -14.71 7.38
N ARG A 117 -3.25 -13.99 8.09
CA ARG A 117 -4.65 -13.77 7.71
C ARG A 117 -4.77 -12.58 6.77
N SER A 118 -5.84 -12.54 5.99
CA SER A 118 -6.14 -11.35 5.21
C SER A 118 -6.48 -10.18 6.13
N LEU A 119 -6.15 -8.96 5.70
CA LEU A 119 -6.47 -7.76 6.48
C LEU A 119 -7.98 -7.61 6.69
N ARG A 120 -8.78 -7.98 5.68
CA ARG A 120 -10.24 -7.93 5.75
C ARG A 120 -10.78 -8.83 6.88
N GLU A 121 -10.29 -10.05 6.98
CA GLU A 121 -10.69 -10.97 8.07
C GLU A 121 -10.23 -10.45 9.43
N ALA A 122 -9.01 -9.92 9.52
CA ALA A 122 -8.48 -9.37 10.76
C ALA A 122 -9.31 -8.17 11.25
N LEU A 123 -9.67 -7.25 10.34
CA LEU A 123 -10.53 -6.10 10.62
C LEU A 123 -11.93 -6.53 11.06
N SER A 124 -12.55 -7.48 10.37
CA SER A 124 -13.88 -7.99 10.76
C SER A 124 -13.86 -8.71 12.11
N THR A 125 -12.80 -9.46 12.42
CA THR A 125 -12.72 -10.25 13.65
C THR A 125 -12.33 -9.41 14.86
N SER A 126 -11.31 -8.56 14.71
CA SER A 126 -10.68 -7.84 15.83
C SER A 126 -11.29 -6.48 16.09
N ALA A 127 -11.74 -5.79 15.04
CA ALA A 127 -12.30 -4.44 15.12
C ALA A 127 -13.80 -4.40 14.78
N GLY A 128 -14.42 -5.57 14.55
CA GLY A 128 -15.85 -5.65 14.23
C GLY A 128 -16.24 -4.98 12.92
N CYS A 129 -15.29 -4.71 12.02
CA CYS A 129 -15.53 -3.94 10.81
C CYS A 129 -16.48 -4.68 9.86
N ARG A 130 -17.51 -3.97 9.42
CA ARG A 130 -18.56 -4.47 8.52
C ARG A 130 -18.42 -3.81 7.15
N PHE A 131 -17.71 -4.48 6.24
CA PHE A 131 -17.44 -3.95 4.89
C PHE A 131 -18.69 -3.77 4.03
N ASP A 132 -19.78 -4.47 4.36
CA ASP A 132 -21.13 -4.23 3.83
C ASP A 132 -21.68 -2.85 4.20
N LYS A 133 -21.21 -2.27 5.31
CA LYS A 133 -21.64 -0.96 5.84
C LYS A 133 -20.67 0.18 5.57
N ILE A 134 -19.46 -0.11 5.08
CA ILE A 134 -18.43 0.88 4.72
C ILE A 134 -18.81 1.63 3.42
N GLN A 135 -20.06 1.53 2.94
CA GLN A 135 -20.59 2.28 1.80
C GLN A 135 -21.16 3.64 2.26
N PRO A 136 -20.43 4.77 2.14
CA PRO A 136 -20.95 6.10 2.44
C PRO A 136 -21.92 6.61 1.35
N LEU A 137 -21.99 5.94 0.20
CA LEU A 137 -22.95 6.25 -0.84
C LEU A 137 -24.15 5.32 -0.71
N LEU A 138 -25.35 5.89 -0.69
CA LEU A 138 -26.61 5.22 -1.03
C LEU A 138 -26.64 4.72 -2.49
N LEU A 139 -25.48 4.61 -3.17
CA LEU A 139 -25.34 4.07 -4.50
C LEU A 139 -25.06 2.57 -4.39
N PRO A 140 -25.72 1.73 -5.21
CA PRO A 140 -25.51 0.28 -5.23
C PRO A 140 -24.20 -0.09 -5.93
N ILE A 141 -23.08 0.54 -5.55
CA ILE A 141 -21.76 0.25 -6.07
C ILE A 141 -21.03 -0.71 -5.12
N GLY A 142 -20.37 -1.73 -5.68
CA GLY A 142 -19.62 -2.70 -4.89
C GLY A 142 -18.45 -2.06 -4.13
N PHE A 143 -17.95 -2.78 -3.11
CA PHE A 143 -16.80 -2.36 -2.31
C PHE A 143 -15.58 -1.99 -3.16
N ASP A 144 -15.29 -2.77 -4.21
CA ASP A 144 -14.11 -2.57 -5.06
C ASP A 144 -14.16 -1.24 -5.83
N ILE A 145 -15.35 -0.87 -6.32
CA ILE A 145 -15.58 0.42 -6.99
C ILE A 145 -15.40 1.57 -5.99
N TRP A 146 -16.00 1.45 -4.80
CA TRP A 146 -15.82 2.44 -3.75
C TRP A 146 -14.33 2.60 -3.38
N PHE A 147 -13.63 1.49 -3.22
CA PHE A 147 -12.20 1.45 -2.90
C PHE A 147 -11.38 2.18 -3.96
N ALA A 148 -11.62 1.88 -5.25
CA ALA A 148 -10.96 2.53 -6.37
C ALA A 148 -11.21 4.05 -6.42
N ILE A 149 -12.46 4.48 -6.21
CA ILE A 149 -12.83 5.92 -6.19
C ILE A 149 -12.12 6.63 -5.04
N ASN A 150 -12.11 6.07 -3.83
CA ASN A 150 -11.45 6.70 -2.68
C ASN A 150 -9.93 6.79 -2.92
N ARG A 151 -9.32 5.76 -3.48
CA ARG A 151 -7.89 5.77 -3.84
C ARG A 151 -7.58 6.86 -4.86
N ALA A 152 -8.40 6.99 -5.90
CA ALA A 152 -8.26 8.04 -6.91
C ALA A 152 -8.43 9.45 -6.34
N ALA A 153 -9.39 9.63 -5.42
CA ALA A 153 -9.65 10.92 -4.77
C ALA A 153 -8.49 11.33 -3.85
N TRP A 154 -8.04 10.42 -2.98
CA TRP A 154 -6.94 10.71 -2.06
C TRP A 154 -5.62 10.98 -2.78
N ASN A 155 -5.35 10.30 -3.90
CA ASN A 155 -4.18 10.61 -4.73
C ASN A 155 -4.26 12.01 -5.37
N GLN A 156 -5.47 12.51 -5.62
CA GLN A 156 -5.72 13.88 -6.08
C GLN A 156 -5.85 14.90 -4.93
N LYS A 157 -5.68 14.45 -3.68
CA LYS A 157 -5.79 15.26 -2.47
C LYS A 157 -7.14 15.96 -2.33
N GLU A 158 -8.21 15.27 -2.71
CA GLU A 158 -9.60 15.72 -2.56
C GLU A 158 -10.45 14.63 -1.88
N ASP A 159 -11.59 15.02 -1.31
CA ASP A 159 -12.57 14.05 -0.81
C ASP A 159 -13.21 13.31 -2.00
N TRP A 160 -13.58 12.05 -1.79
CA TRP A 160 -14.16 11.23 -2.85
C TRP A 160 -15.50 11.79 -3.36
N ALA A 161 -16.30 12.44 -2.49
CA ALA A 161 -17.55 13.06 -2.90
C ALA A 161 -17.29 14.28 -3.81
N ASP A 162 -16.25 15.06 -3.51
CA ASP A 162 -15.82 16.18 -4.33
C ASP A 162 -15.28 15.74 -5.68
N LEU A 163 -14.48 14.65 -5.71
CA LEU A 163 -14.04 14.02 -6.97
C LEU A 163 -15.27 13.61 -7.81
N CYS A 164 -16.24 12.91 -7.21
CA CYS A 164 -17.46 12.51 -7.90
C CYS A 164 -18.22 13.72 -8.44
N TYR A 165 -18.42 14.76 -7.62
CA TYR A 165 -19.10 15.98 -8.05
C TYR A 165 -18.36 16.68 -9.19
N ARG A 166 -17.03 16.78 -9.10
CA ARG A 166 -16.18 17.38 -10.14
C ARG A 166 -16.27 16.59 -11.44
N LEU A 167 -16.21 15.26 -11.40
CA LEU A 167 -16.34 14.41 -12.58
C LEU A 167 -17.75 14.52 -13.20
N ILE A 168 -18.80 14.55 -12.38
CA ILE A 168 -20.18 14.78 -12.87
C ILE A 168 -20.29 16.16 -13.51
N ARG A 169 -19.71 17.21 -12.92
CA ARG A 169 -19.74 18.58 -13.45
C ARG A 169 -18.92 18.72 -14.72
N GLN A 170 -17.77 18.05 -14.81
CA GLN A 170 -16.98 17.95 -16.05
C GLN A 170 -17.77 17.18 -17.12
N GLY A 171 -18.50 16.13 -16.74
CA GLY A 171 -19.46 15.40 -17.57
C GLY A 171 -20.79 16.12 -17.85
N LEU A 172 -21.06 17.28 -17.24
CA LEU A 172 -22.19 18.14 -17.62
C LEU A 172 -21.82 19.10 -18.76
N ASN A 173 -20.52 19.27 -19.05
CA ASN A 173 -20.02 19.97 -20.24
C ASN A 173 -19.46 19.03 -21.32
N VAL A 174 -19.48 17.71 -21.13
CA VAL A 174 -19.08 16.68 -22.12
C VAL A 174 -20.01 15.48 -22.02
N ASN A 175 -20.51 15.01 -23.15
CA ASN A 175 -21.50 13.93 -23.30
C ASN A 175 -21.32 12.78 -22.29
N ILE A 176 -22.29 12.59 -21.39
CA ILE A 176 -22.27 11.57 -20.32
C ILE A 176 -22.01 10.15 -20.85
N ARG A 177 -22.40 9.83 -22.10
CA ARG A 177 -22.05 8.54 -22.73
C ARG A 177 -20.55 8.34 -22.87
N GLU A 178 -19.82 9.41 -23.11
CA GLU A 178 -18.37 9.41 -23.32
C GLU A 178 -17.63 9.21 -21.99
N VAL A 179 -18.10 9.85 -20.92
CA VAL A 179 -17.59 9.61 -19.55
C VAL A 179 -17.85 8.17 -19.10
N VAL A 180 -19.05 7.63 -19.35
CA VAL A 180 -19.37 6.23 -19.04
C VAL A 180 -18.53 5.28 -19.90
N SER A 181 -18.29 5.62 -21.16
CA SER A 181 -17.41 4.85 -22.05
C SER A 181 -15.96 4.85 -21.54
N GLN A 182 -15.44 6.00 -21.10
CA GLN A 182 -14.09 6.13 -20.54
C GLN A 182 -13.94 5.37 -19.22
N LEU A 183 -14.93 5.44 -18.33
CA LEU A 183 -14.92 4.67 -17.07
C LEU A 183 -15.01 3.17 -17.33
N ARG A 184 -15.80 2.72 -18.31
CA ARG A 184 -15.83 1.31 -18.73
C ARG A 184 -14.51 0.87 -19.35
N THR A 185 -13.92 1.70 -20.20
CA THR A 185 -12.62 1.40 -20.82
C THR A 185 -11.53 1.29 -19.75
N LEU A 186 -11.50 2.21 -18.79
CA LEU A 186 -10.57 2.17 -17.67
C LEU A 186 -10.76 0.91 -16.81
N ALA A 187 -12.00 0.53 -16.51
CA ALA A 187 -12.30 -0.70 -15.78
C ALA A 187 -11.84 -1.95 -16.55
N THR A 188 -12.09 -2.01 -17.86
CA THR A 188 -11.66 -3.13 -18.71
C THR A 188 -10.14 -3.18 -18.90
N ASP A 189 -9.47 -2.03 -18.99
CA ASP A 189 -8.01 -1.97 -19.09
C ASP A 189 -7.33 -2.40 -17.78
N LEU A 190 -7.95 -2.07 -16.64
CA LEU A 190 -7.52 -2.56 -15.32
C LEU A 190 -7.70 -4.09 -15.21
N GLU A 191 -8.85 -4.63 -15.61
CA GLU A 191 -9.09 -6.08 -15.63
C GLU A 191 -8.12 -6.82 -16.58
N LYS A 192 -7.80 -6.23 -17.73
CA LYS A 192 -6.81 -6.79 -18.65
C LYS A 192 -5.40 -6.75 -18.07
N ALA A 193 -5.01 -5.64 -17.44
CA ALA A 193 -3.71 -5.53 -16.78
C ALA A 193 -3.55 -6.57 -15.66
N GLU A 194 -4.60 -6.87 -14.92
CA GLU A 194 -4.63 -7.97 -13.93
C GLU A 194 -4.49 -9.35 -14.60
N SER A 195 -5.22 -9.61 -15.67
CA SER A 195 -5.14 -10.90 -16.40
C SER A 195 -3.77 -11.14 -17.05
N MET A 196 -3.08 -10.08 -17.50
CA MET A 196 -1.72 -10.16 -18.03
C MET A 196 -0.68 -10.32 -16.90
N GLY A 197 -0.91 -9.73 -15.73
CA GLY A 197 -0.10 -9.94 -14.53
C GLY A 197 -0.16 -11.37 -13.99
N ASP A 198 -1.31 -12.04 -14.12
CA ASP A 198 -1.48 -13.45 -13.75
C ASP A 198 -0.94 -14.42 -14.82
N SER A 199 -0.96 -14.05 -16.09
CA SER A 199 -0.36 -14.84 -17.17
C SER A 199 1.18 -14.82 -17.10
N ALA A 200 1.78 -13.69 -16.72
CA ALA A 200 3.23 -13.55 -16.52
C ALA A 200 3.74 -14.35 -15.29
N LYS A 201 2.88 -14.65 -14.31
CA LYS A 201 3.20 -15.53 -13.17
C LYS A 201 3.12 -17.02 -13.54
N LYS A 202 2.21 -17.41 -14.44
CA LYS A 202 2.11 -18.81 -14.89
C LYS A 202 3.25 -19.26 -15.80
N GLU A 203 3.82 -18.37 -16.60
CA GLU A 203 5.01 -18.69 -17.41
C GLU A 203 6.29 -18.82 -16.56
N THR A 204 6.40 -18.08 -15.46
CA THR A 204 7.55 -18.20 -14.53
C THR A 204 7.47 -19.46 -13.65
N ASP A 205 6.28 -19.94 -13.29
CA ASP A 205 6.12 -21.22 -12.57
C ASP A 205 6.21 -22.46 -13.48
N SER A 206 5.87 -22.35 -14.77
CA SER A 206 5.98 -23.46 -15.73
C SER A 206 7.43 -23.70 -16.20
N SER A 207 8.31 -22.70 -16.09
CA SER A 207 9.73 -22.81 -16.45
C SER A 207 10.58 -23.54 -15.39
N ASN A 208 10.06 -23.77 -14.18
CA ASN A 208 10.83 -24.36 -13.08
C ASN A 208 10.60 -25.87 -12.87
N TYR A 209 9.76 -26.50 -13.70
CA TYR A 209 9.45 -27.94 -13.64
C TYR A 209 10.10 -28.79 -14.75
N GLN A 210 11.05 -28.25 -15.53
CA GLN A 210 11.77 -29.02 -16.55
C GLN A 210 13.26 -29.29 -16.25
N ASN A 211 13.75 -29.04 -15.03
CA ASN A 211 15.17 -29.21 -14.70
C ASN A 211 15.49 -30.16 -13.54
N GLU A 212 14.64 -31.17 -13.31
CA GLU A 212 15.00 -32.33 -12.47
C GLU A 212 14.57 -33.61 -13.19
N GLY A 213 15.42 -34.09 -14.11
CA GLY A 213 15.10 -35.28 -14.88
C GLY A 213 16.20 -35.71 -15.85
N ALA A 214 17.46 -35.68 -15.42
CA ALA A 214 18.55 -36.29 -16.18
C ALA A 214 19.62 -36.86 -15.23
N VAL A 215 19.25 -37.91 -14.48
CA VAL A 215 20.25 -38.83 -13.92
C VAL A 215 20.37 -39.99 -14.90
N GLN A 216 21.46 -39.96 -15.67
CA GLN A 216 21.86 -41.07 -16.53
C GLN A 216 22.20 -42.29 -15.66
N VAL A 217 21.43 -43.36 -15.78
CA VAL A 217 21.85 -44.70 -15.36
C VAL A 217 22.57 -45.32 -16.55
N GLN A 218 23.89 -45.47 -16.43
CA GLN A 218 24.68 -46.28 -17.37
C GLN A 218 24.42 -47.75 -17.09
N GLU A 219 23.83 -48.45 -18.06
CA GLU A 219 23.89 -49.90 -18.16
C GLU A 219 25.31 -50.33 -18.57
N GLY A 220 25.87 -51.26 -17.81
CA GLY A 220 27.06 -52.04 -18.14
C GLY A 220 26.76 -53.53 -17.89
N PRO A 221 27.42 -54.45 -18.62
CA PRO A 221 26.75 -55.62 -19.18
C PRO A 221 26.73 -56.86 -18.29
N ASN A 222 25.81 -57.73 -18.70
CA ASN A 222 25.48 -59.08 -18.26
C ASN A 222 26.60 -60.10 -18.61
N GLU A 223 27.00 -60.96 -17.68
CA GLU A 223 27.64 -62.29 -17.91
C GLU A 223 27.68 -63.04 -16.55
N GLN A 224 26.81 -64.05 -16.35
CA GLN A 224 27.01 -65.51 -16.53
C GLN A 224 27.73 -66.23 -15.38
N SER A 225 27.02 -67.19 -14.75
CA SER A 225 27.39 -68.60 -14.45
C SER A 225 26.50 -69.12 -13.30
N GLU A 226 25.62 -70.11 -13.54
CA GLU A 226 25.81 -71.54 -13.15
C GLU A 226 25.96 -71.70 -11.61
N ASP A 227 25.14 -72.42 -10.85
CA ASP A 227 24.34 -73.64 -11.04
C ASP A 227 23.00 -73.59 -10.27
#